data_AF-A0AB35L6I4-F1
#
_entry.id   AF-A0AB35L6I4-F1
#
_cell.length_a   1.000
_cell.length_b   1.000
_cell.length_c   1.000
_cell.angle_alpha   90.00
_cell.angle_beta   90.00
_cell.angle_gamma   90.00
#
_symmetry.space_group_name_H-M   'P 1'
#
loop_
_entity.id
_entity.type
_entity.pdbx_description
1 polymer ?
#
loop_
_entity_poly.entity_id
_entity_poly.type
_entity_poly.pdbx_seq_one_letter_code
_entity_poly.pdbx_strand_id
1 'polypeptide(L)'
;MINNDLISTFVIKEQKEQADIVQENNGDVDECSSELQMRQALINQLKKARLANNLTQMQIAEKMQTQKQNVSRLEKAQFDPKLGTLLKYAEAVGLSLTLDFPSKP
;
A
#
# COMPACT_ATOMS: atom_id res chain seq x y z
N MET A 1 -52.97 4.69 -14.75
CA MET A 1 -51.86 5.63 -15.01
C MET A 1 -50.70 5.18 -14.15
N ILE A 2 -49.53 4.99 -14.76
CA ILE A 2 -48.44 4.17 -14.20
C ILE A 2 -47.81 4.90 -13.01
N ASN A 3 -47.86 4.29 -11.83
CA ASN A 3 -47.27 4.83 -10.61
C ASN A 3 -45.75 4.94 -10.74
N ASN A 4 -45.21 6.08 -10.30
CA ASN A 4 -43.80 6.47 -10.36
C ASN A 4 -42.87 5.64 -9.45
N ASP A 5 -43.35 4.53 -8.88
CA ASP A 5 -42.60 3.67 -7.94
C ASP A 5 -41.84 2.52 -8.61
N LEU A 6 -42.11 2.23 -9.89
CA LEU A 6 -41.42 1.14 -10.61
C LEU A 6 -40.11 1.57 -11.27
N ILE A 7 -39.93 2.87 -11.55
CA ILE A 7 -38.68 3.39 -12.13
C ILE A 7 -37.60 3.57 -11.06
N SER A 8 -37.99 3.87 -9.80
CA SER A 8 -37.06 3.96 -8.66
C SER A 8 -36.39 2.61 -8.34
N THR A 9 -37.11 1.49 -8.52
CA THR A 9 -36.58 0.16 -8.19
C THR A 9 -35.48 -0.31 -9.15
N PHE A 10 -35.48 0.16 -10.41
CA PHE A 10 -34.49 -0.28 -11.41
C PHE A 10 -33.14 0.42 -11.24
N VAL A 11 -33.11 1.65 -10.73
CA VAL A 11 -31.87 2.43 -10.53
C VAL A 11 -31.09 1.98 -9.27
N ILE A 12 -31.73 1.23 -8.36
CA ILE A 12 -31.13 0.88 -7.05
C ILE A 12 -30.23 -0.37 -7.12
N LYS A 13 -30.21 -1.13 -8.23
CA LYS A 13 -29.44 -2.40 -8.31
C LYS A 13 -27.98 -2.29 -8.79
N GLU A 14 -27.49 -1.11 -9.20
CA GLU A 14 -26.13 -0.98 -9.78
C GLU A 14 -25.13 -0.15 -8.94
N GLN A 15 -25.42 0.22 -7.70
CA GLN A 15 -24.47 0.99 -6.85
C GLN A 15 -24.13 0.37 -5.49
N LYS A 16 -24.35 -0.93 -5.30
CA LYS A 16 -23.79 -1.67 -4.16
C LYS A 16 -22.65 -2.57 -4.63
N GLU A 17 -21.42 -2.07 -4.58
CA GLU A 17 -20.30 -2.88 -4.09
C GLU A 17 -19.06 -2.02 -3.75
N GLN A 18 -18.72 -2.07 -2.45
CA GLN A 18 -17.38 -1.84 -1.89
C GLN A 18 -16.89 -0.39 -1.75
N ALA A 19 -17.63 0.39 -0.97
CA ALA A 19 -17.03 1.40 -0.09
C ALA A 19 -16.96 0.82 1.33
N ASP A 20 -15.96 -0.04 1.58
CA ASP A 20 -15.62 -0.52 2.91
C ASP A 20 -14.10 -0.68 3.00
N ILE A 21 -13.41 0.42 3.29
CA ILE A 21 -12.16 0.42 4.05
C ILE A 21 -12.22 1.64 4.97
N VAL A 22 -12.97 1.50 6.07
CA VAL A 22 -12.69 2.25 7.29
C VAL A 22 -11.37 1.70 7.82
N GLN A 23 -10.34 2.54 7.83
CA GLN A 23 -9.24 2.40 8.78
C GLN A 23 -9.13 3.72 9.55
N GLU A 24 -10.05 3.90 10.50
CA GLU A 24 -9.71 4.58 11.74
C GLU A 24 -8.63 3.74 12.42
N ASN A 25 -7.40 4.25 12.44
CA ASN A 25 -6.42 3.90 13.46
C ASN A 25 -6.15 5.17 14.26
N ASN A 26 -7.16 5.61 15.00
CA ASN A 26 -6.96 6.43 16.19
C ASN A 26 -6.63 5.45 17.32
N GLY A 27 -5.37 5.04 17.37
CA GLY A 27 -4.79 4.37 18.52
C GLY A 27 -3.51 5.10 18.83
N ASP A 28 -3.46 5.72 20.01
CA ASP A 28 -2.20 6.11 20.65
C ASP A 28 -1.22 4.95 20.55
N VAL A 29 -0.23 5.06 19.65
CA VAL A 29 0.81 4.06 19.52
C VAL A 29 1.86 4.39 20.56
N ASP A 30 1.67 3.74 21.71
CA ASP A 30 2.66 3.50 22.74
C ASP A 30 4.06 3.36 22.12
N GLU A 31 4.98 4.22 22.54
CA GLU A 31 6.30 4.42 21.96
C GLU A 31 7.21 3.22 22.27
N CYS A 32 7.01 2.12 21.55
CA CYS A 32 7.94 1.01 21.46
C CYS A 32 8.00 0.53 20.00
N SER A 33 8.52 1.41 19.13
CA SER A 33 8.68 1.12 17.70
C SER A 33 9.79 0.09 17.53
N SER A 34 9.42 -1.19 17.57
CA SER A 34 10.36 -2.26 17.24
C SER A 34 10.84 -2.10 15.79
N GLU A 35 12.08 -2.50 15.50
CA GLU A 35 12.64 -2.63 14.15
C GLU A 35 11.63 -3.23 13.15
N LEU A 36 10.88 -4.25 13.59
CA LEU A 36 9.86 -4.92 12.80
C LEU A 36 8.71 -3.99 12.40
N GLN A 37 8.21 -3.17 13.31
CA GLN A 37 7.15 -2.22 13.03
C GLN A 37 7.60 -1.11 12.07
N MET A 38 8.80 -0.55 12.30
CA MET A 38 9.38 0.46 11.38
C MET A 38 9.56 -0.11 9.97
N ARG A 39 10.11 -1.32 9.84
CA ARG A 39 10.27 -2.00 8.55
C ARG A 39 8.94 -2.24 7.87
N GLN A 40 7.93 -2.72 8.61
CA GLN A 40 6.60 -2.96 8.08
C GLN A 40 5.95 -1.67 7.57
N ALA A 41 6.08 -0.57 8.32
CA ALA A 41 5.57 0.73 7.94
C ALA A 41 6.21 1.22 6.63
N LEU A 42 7.54 1.13 6.51
CA LEU A 42 8.28 1.52 5.30
C LEU A 42 7.87 0.67 4.08
N ILE A 43 7.80 -0.66 4.22
CA ILE A 43 7.35 -1.55 3.14
C ILE A 43 5.92 -1.21 2.70
N ASN A 44 5.04 -0.92 3.66
CA ASN A 44 3.66 -0.55 3.36
C ASN A 44 3.58 0.79 2.60
N GLN A 45 4.41 1.77 2.93
CA GLN A 45 4.49 3.03 2.18
C GLN A 45 4.94 2.79 0.74
N LEU A 46 5.99 2.00 0.52
CA LEU A 46 6.46 1.62 -0.82
C LEU A 46 5.37 0.91 -1.64
N LYS A 47 4.66 -0.03 -1.02
CA LYS A 47 3.54 -0.73 -1.66
C LYS A 47 2.41 0.22 -2.05
N LYS A 48 2.04 1.16 -1.16
CA LYS A 48 1.03 2.19 -1.46
C LYS A 48 1.45 3.05 -2.64
N ALA A 49 2.72 3.46 -2.69
CA ALA A 49 3.24 4.24 -3.81
C ALA A 49 3.22 3.47 -5.13
N ARG A 50 3.57 2.17 -5.12
CA ARG A 50 3.44 1.31 -6.30
C ARG A 50 2.00 1.31 -6.82
N LEU A 51 1.03 1.11 -5.93
CA LEU A 51 -0.39 1.08 -6.27
C LEU A 51 -0.87 2.43 -6.80
N ALA A 52 -0.44 3.54 -6.20
CA ALA A 52 -0.77 4.89 -6.66
C ALA A 52 -0.24 5.19 -8.07
N ASN A 53 0.88 4.58 -8.46
CA ASN A 53 1.45 4.68 -9.81
C ASN A 53 0.88 3.63 -10.80
N ASN A 54 -0.15 2.87 -10.41
CA ASN A 54 -0.74 1.80 -11.23
C ASN A 54 0.26 0.74 -11.71
N LEU A 55 1.33 0.51 -10.95
CA LEU A 55 2.37 -0.45 -11.28
C LEU A 55 2.02 -1.83 -10.71
N THR A 56 2.18 -2.88 -11.50
CA THR A 56 2.04 -4.26 -11.03
C THR A 56 3.31 -4.74 -10.31
N GLN A 57 3.18 -5.79 -9.51
CA GLN A 57 4.35 -6.45 -8.90
C GLN A 57 5.33 -7.00 -9.95
N MET A 58 4.84 -7.38 -11.13
CA MET A 58 5.68 -7.87 -12.23
C MET A 58 6.52 -6.74 -12.83
N GLN A 59 5.92 -5.57 -13.08
CA GLN A 59 6.62 -4.40 -13.60
C GLN A 59 7.69 -3.89 -12.63
N ILE A 60 7.42 -3.90 -11.32
CA ILE A 60 8.46 -3.60 -10.32
C ILE A 60 9.56 -4.65 -10.35
N ALA A 61 9.22 -5.93 -10.47
CA ALA A 61 10.21 -7.00 -10.53
C ALA A 61 11.15 -6.86 -11.72
N GLU A 62 10.62 -6.52 -12.90
CA GLU A 62 11.40 -6.24 -14.11
C GLU A 62 12.40 -5.11 -13.88
N LYS A 63 11.94 -3.96 -13.35
CA LYS A 63 12.80 -2.81 -13.05
C LYS A 63 13.87 -3.13 -11.99
N MET A 64 13.53 -3.94 -10.99
CA MET A 64 14.47 -4.39 -9.95
C MET A 64 15.37 -5.55 -10.39
N GLN A 65 15.20 -6.06 -11.61
CA GLN A 65 15.89 -7.25 -12.13
C GLN A 65 15.74 -8.46 -11.18
N THR A 66 14.50 -8.72 -10.76
CA THR A 66 14.16 -9.81 -9.85
C THR A 66 12.88 -10.51 -10.28
N GLN A 67 12.44 -11.50 -9.51
CA GLN A 67 11.22 -12.26 -9.79
C GLN A 67 10.01 -11.65 -9.07
N LYS A 68 8.82 -11.75 -9.67
CA LYS A 68 7.54 -11.30 -9.06
C LYS A 68 7.35 -11.84 -7.64
N GLN A 69 7.72 -13.10 -7.40
CA GLN A 69 7.60 -13.72 -6.07
C GLN A 69 8.45 -13.01 -5.00
N ASN A 70 9.61 -12.45 -5.37
CA ASN A 70 10.46 -11.70 -4.44
C ASN A 70 9.80 -10.36 -4.07
N VAL A 71 9.20 -9.67 -5.04
CA VAL A 71 8.41 -8.45 -4.80
C VAL A 71 7.20 -8.74 -3.92
N SER A 72 6.48 -9.84 -4.18
CA SER A 72 5.37 -10.27 -3.33
C SER A 72 5.80 -10.57 -1.89
N ARG A 73 6.92 -11.29 -1.70
CA ARG A 73 7.47 -11.57 -0.36
C ARG A 73 7.90 -10.30 0.36
N LEU A 74 8.50 -9.36 -0.39
CA LEU A 74 8.92 -8.05 0.12
C LEU A 74 7.69 -7.26 0.61
N GLU A 75 6.64 -7.16 -0.20
CA GLU A 75 5.41 -6.45 0.15
C GLU A 75 4.62 -7.08 1.31
N LYS A 76 4.88 -8.35 1.60
CA LYS A 76 4.33 -9.06 2.77
C LYS A 76 5.26 -8.99 4.00
N ALA A 77 6.40 -8.29 3.89
CA ALA A 77 7.44 -8.21 4.92
C ALA A 77 7.86 -9.58 5.50
N GLN A 78 7.86 -10.62 4.67
CA GLN A 78 8.13 -12.01 5.09
C GLN A 78 9.61 -12.29 5.35
N PHE A 79 10.47 -11.30 5.18
CA PHE A 79 11.90 -11.40 5.43
C PHE A 79 12.44 -10.02 5.82
N ASP A 80 13.72 -9.97 6.16
CA ASP A 80 14.45 -8.74 6.45
C ASP A 80 15.16 -8.23 5.19
N PRO A 81 14.53 -7.36 4.36
CA PRO A 81 15.18 -6.78 3.20
C PRO A 81 16.30 -5.82 3.63
N LYS A 82 17.46 -5.98 3.00
CA LYS A 82 18.54 -4.99 3.08
C LYS A 82 18.03 -3.64 2.59
N LEU A 83 18.58 -2.56 3.15
CA LEU A 83 18.27 -1.18 2.73
C LEU A 83 18.39 -0.99 1.20
N GLY A 84 19.42 -1.55 0.57
CA GLY A 84 19.61 -1.47 -0.88
C GLY A 84 18.44 -2.09 -1.69
N THR A 85 17.75 -3.09 -1.14
CA THR A 85 16.55 -3.67 -1.77
C THR A 85 15.38 -2.69 -1.72
N LEU A 86 15.21 -1.98 -0.60
CA LEU A 86 14.18 -0.97 -0.43
C LEU A 86 14.42 0.23 -1.34
N LEU A 87 15.68 0.66 -1.46
CA LEU A 87 16.08 1.74 -2.38
C LEU A 87 15.79 1.38 -3.84
N LYS A 88 16.16 0.17 -4.30
CA LYS A 88 15.83 -0.31 -5.64
C LYS A 88 14.33 -0.38 -5.90
N TYR A 89 13.54 -0.73 -4.89
CA TYR A 89 12.10 -0.71 -5.01
C TYR A 89 11.57 0.71 -5.18
N ALA A 90 12.03 1.67 -4.35
CA ALA A 90 11.65 3.07 -4.47
C ALA A 90 11.99 3.64 -5.85
N GLU A 91 13.21 3.37 -6.35
CA GLU A 91 13.65 3.75 -7.69
C GLU A 91 12.78 3.12 -8.79
N ALA A 92 12.42 1.84 -8.65
CA ALA A 92 11.53 1.15 -9.60
C ALA A 92 10.13 1.77 -9.66
N VAL A 93 9.62 2.29 -8.54
CA VAL A 93 8.36 3.05 -8.50
C VAL A 93 8.53 4.44 -9.14
N GLY A 94 9.74 4.99 -9.14
CA GLY A 94 10.02 6.37 -9.57
C GLY A 94 10.03 7.37 -8.41
N LEU A 95 10.30 6.89 -7.19
CA LEU A 95 10.38 7.71 -5.98
C LEU A 95 11.82 7.92 -5.51
N SER A 96 12.03 9.02 -4.79
CA SER A 96 13.23 9.27 -4.00
C SER A 96 12.93 9.04 -2.52
N LEU A 97 13.70 8.16 -1.86
CA LEU A 97 13.61 7.95 -0.43
C LEU A 97 14.38 9.05 0.30
N THR A 98 13.74 9.72 1.27
CA THR A 98 14.38 10.69 2.17
C THR A 98 14.24 10.19 3.59
N LEU A 99 15.32 10.30 4.39
CA LEU A 99 15.33 9.95 5.80
C LEU A 99 15.49 11.22 6.62
N ASP A 100 14.45 11.54 7.39
CA ASP A 100 14.49 12.64 8.35
C ASP A 100 14.71 12.06 9.75
N PHE A 101 15.74 12.54 10.42
CA PHE A 101 16.06 12.16 11.81
C PHE A 101 15.57 13.28 12.73
N PRO A 102 14.35 13.19 13.28
CA PRO A 102 13.94 14.12 14.33
C PRO A 102 14.87 13.95 15.53
N SER A 103 15.32 15.06 16.10
CA SER A 103 16.00 15.04 17.39
C SER A 103 15.09 14.34 18.39
N LYS A 104 15.64 13.41 19.18
CA LYS A 104 14.96 12.93 20.38
C LYS A 104 14.73 14.14 21.30
N PRO A 105 13.53 14.32 21.88
CA PRO A 105 13.27 15.40 22.81
C PRO A 105 14.15 15.32 24.07
#